data_AF-A0A958F949-F1
#
_entry.id   AF-A0A958F949-F1
#
_cell.length_a   1.000
_cell.length_b   1.000
_cell.length_c   1.000
_cell.angle_alpha   90.00
_cell.angle_beta   90.00
_cell.angle_gamma   90.00
#
_symmetry.space_group_name_H-M   'P 1'
#
loop_
_entity.id
_entity.type
_entity.pdbx_description
1 polymer ?
#
loop_
_entity_poly.entity_id
_entity_poly.type
_entity_poly.pdbx_seq_one_letter_code
_entity_poly.pdbx_strand_id
1 'polypeptide(L)' 'MFDSDATLWLGFIVESSAGTVYFAGDSGFGSHFQAVVERFAPIRLALLPIGAYLPRWIMKEIHMSPAEKVSVIA' A
#
# COMPACT_ATOMS: atom_id res chain seq x y z
N MET A 1 -7.84 16.90 20.65
CA MET A 1 -6.83 16.22 19.81
C MET A 1 -6.83 16.99 18.49
N PHE A 2 -5.73 17.69 18.15
CA PHE A 2 -5.66 18.71 17.07
C PHE A 2 -4.49 18.45 16.11
N ASP A 3 -4.00 17.21 16.08
CA ASP A 3 -2.77 16.78 15.41
C ASP A 3 -3.03 15.83 14.24
N SER A 4 -4.29 15.69 13.80
CA SER A 4 -4.63 14.94 12.59
C SER A 4 -3.81 15.45 11.40
N ASP A 5 -3.12 14.53 10.72
CA ASP A 5 -2.25 14.80 9.58
C ASP A 5 -1.09 15.78 9.85
N ALA A 6 -0.70 15.97 11.12
CA ALA A 6 0.49 16.75 11.47
C ALA A 6 1.82 16.10 11.00
N THR A 7 1.78 14.84 10.58
CA THR A 7 2.91 14.08 10.02
C THR A 7 2.47 13.31 8.78
N LEU A 8 3.44 12.86 7.97
CA LEU A 8 3.17 12.12 6.73
C LEU A 8 2.83 10.65 6.99
N TRP A 9 1.93 10.12 6.16
CA TRP A 9 1.68 8.69 5.96
C TRP A 9 2.61 8.17 4.88
N LEU A 10 3.21 7.00 5.07
CA LEU A 10 4.27 6.50 4.18
C LEU A 10 4.21 4.98 3.99
N GLY A 11 4.62 4.58 2.79
CA GLY A 11 5.12 3.24 2.48
C GLY A 11 6.61 3.30 2.17
N PHE A 12 7.26 2.14 2.07
CA PHE A 12 8.70 2.03 1.82
C PHE A 12 9.01 1.15 0.62
N ILE A 13 10.02 1.56 -0.15
CA ILE A 13 10.71 0.73 -1.13
C ILE A 13 12.11 0.46 -0.58
N VAL A 14 12.48 -0.82 -0.58
CA VAL A 14 13.81 -1.27 -0.15
C VAL A 14 14.45 -2.00 -1.32
N GLU A 15 15.48 -1.37 -1.89
CA GLU A 15 16.27 -1.93 -2.98
C GLU A 15 17.52 -2.63 -2.42
N SER A 16 17.79 -3.84 -2.91
CA SER A 16 18.95 -4.63 -2.51
C SER A 16 19.46 -5.48 -3.67
N SER A 17 20.65 -6.07 -3.52
CA SER A 17 21.15 -7.06 -4.48
C SER A 17 20.25 -8.30 -4.60
N ALA A 18 19.41 -8.56 -3.60
CA ALA A 18 18.42 -9.63 -3.63
C ALA A 18 17.08 -9.21 -4.27
N GLY A 19 16.97 -7.99 -4.81
CA GLY A 19 15.76 -7.46 -5.44
C GLY A 19 14.99 -6.46 -4.57
N THR A 20 13.96 -5.86 -5.18
CA THR A 20 13.15 -4.78 -4.60
C THR A 20 12.02 -5.33 -3.73
N VAL A 21 11.87 -4.77 -2.53
CA VAL A 21 10.76 -5.05 -1.61
C VAL A 21 9.91 -3.79 -1.44
N TYR A 22 8.60 -3.95 -1.54
CA TYR A 22 7.62 -2.88 -1.28
C TYR A 22 6.86 -3.16 0.01
N PHE A 23 6.78 -2.18 0.90
CA PHE A 23 5.89 -2.16 2.06
C PHE A 23 4.90 -1.00 1.92
N ALA A 24 3.62 -1.32 1.80
CA ALA A 24 2.59 -0.32 1.49
C ALA A 24 2.21 0.57 2.68
N GLY A 25 2.44 0.12 3.92
CA GLY A 25 1.84 0.75 5.10
C GLY A 25 0.33 0.50 5.16
N ASP A 26 -0.38 1.27 5.98
CA ASP A 26 -1.85 1.31 5.96
C ASP A 26 -2.31 2.21 4.81
N SER A 27 -3.10 1.65 3.89
CA SER A 27 -3.53 2.34 2.68
C SER A 27 -4.84 1.77 2.14
N GLY A 28 -5.71 2.65 1.65
CA GLY A 28 -6.84 2.30 0.79
C GLY A 28 -6.36 1.92 -0.62
N PHE A 29 -7.16 1.20 -1.38
CA PHE A 29 -6.80 0.86 -2.76
C PHE A 29 -6.92 2.09 -3.68
N GLY A 30 -5.88 2.38 -4.48
CA GLY A 30 -5.87 3.54 -5.38
C GLY A 30 -4.68 3.55 -6.36
N SER A 31 -4.60 4.60 -7.17
CA SER A 31 -3.62 4.73 -8.27
C SER A 31 -2.15 4.79 -7.83
N HIS A 32 -1.88 5.10 -6.56
CA HIS A 32 -0.52 5.13 -6.01
C HIS A 32 0.18 3.76 -6.08
N PHE A 33 -0.57 2.65 -6.03
CA PHE A 33 0.00 1.31 -6.24
C PHE A 33 0.57 1.14 -7.65
N GLN A 34 -0.15 1.63 -8.66
CA GLN A 34 0.32 1.59 -10.04
C GLN A 34 1.57 2.47 -10.23
N ALA A 35 1.58 3.67 -9.63
CA ALA A 35 2.74 4.56 -9.68
C ALA A 35 4.00 3.93 -9.05
N VAL A 36 3.83 3.12 -7.99
CA VAL A 36 4.93 2.35 -7.39
C VAL A 36 5.44 1.29 -8.36
N VAL A 37 4.56 0.53 -9.01
CA VAL A 37 4.94 -0.51 -9.98
C VAL A 37 5.64 0.11 -11.19
N GLU A 38 5.11 1.19 -11.76
CA GLU A 38 5.69 1.88 -12.92
C GLU A 38 7.12 2.37 -12.66
N ARG A 39 7.42 2.74 -11.41
CA ARG A 39 8.73 3.29 -11.04
C ARG A 39 9.73 2.25 -10.55
N PHE A 40 9.28 1.20 -9.88
CA PHE A 40 10.15 0.29 -9.11
C PHE A 40 10.05 -1.18 -9.54
N ALA A 41 9.28 -1.51 -10.57
CA ALA A 41 9.25 -2.87 -11.10
C ALA A 41 10.64 -3.30 -11.67
N PRO A 42 11.02 -4.58 -11.54
CA PRO A 42 10.25 -5.67 -10.93
C PRO A 42 10.31 -5.66 -9.39
N ILE A 43 9.16 -5.78 -8.74
CA ILE A 43 9.06 -5.93 -7.27
C ILE A 43 9.13 -7.42 -6.94
N ARG A 44 10.15 -7.82 -6.17
CA ARG A 44 10.34 -9.23 -5.77
C ARG A 44 9.34 -9.66 -4.68
N LEU A 45 9.01 -8.75 -3.78
CA LEU A 45 8.09 -8.99 -2.66
C LEU A 45 7.32 -7.73 -2.34
N ALA A 46 5.99 -7.82 -2.22
CA ALA A 46 5.15 -6.74 -1.71
C ALA A 46 4.45 -7.17 -0.41
N LEU A 47 4.53 -6.32 0.60
CA LEU A 47 3.87 -6.44 1.89
C LEU A 47 2.67 -5.48 1.89
N LEU A 48 1.48 -6.05 1.66
CA LEU A 48 0.22 -5.30 1.50
C LEU A 48 -0.68 -5.47 2.73
N PRO A 49 -1.37 -4.42 3.20
CA PRO A 49 -2.31 -4.51 4.32
C PRO A 49 -3.53 -5.37 3.95
N ILE A 50 -4.06 -6.10 4.94
CA ILE A 50 -5.13 -7.09 4.74
C ILE A 50 -6.24 -7.00 5.77
N GLY A 51 -6.02 -6.23 6.83
CA GLY A 51 -6.88 -6.12 8.01
C GLY A 51 -7.64 -4.80 8.05
N ALA A 52 -8.46 -4.62 9.08
CA ALA A 52 -9.21 -3.39 9.36
C ALA A 52 -10.00 -2.83 8.16
N TYR A 53 -10.41 -3.67 7.21
CA TYR A 53 -11.05 -3.23 5.99
C TYR A 53 -12.57 -3.13 6.09
N LEU A 54 -13.18 -3.49 7.24
CA LEU A 54 -14.62 -3.44 7.49
C LEU A 54 -14.98 -2.48 8.64
N PRO A 55 -16.17 -1.85 8.59
CA PRO A 55 -17.14 -1.87 7.50
C PRO A 55 -16.69 -1.02 6.29
N ARG A 56 -16.97 -1.48 5.05
CA ARG A 56 -16.42 -0.85 3.83
C ARG A 56 -16.78 0.61 3.65
N TRP A 57 -17.95 1.04 4.10
CA TRP A 57 -18.42 2.42 3.91
C TRP A 57 -17.55 3.46 4.65
N ILE A 58 -16.85 3.07 5.72
CA ILE A 58 -15.82 3.90 6.37
C ILE A 58 -14.44 3.53 5.86
N MET A 59 -14.12 2.24 5.85
CA MET A 59 -12.73 1.79 5.78
C MET A 59 -12.15 1.79 4.37
N LYS A 60 -12.96 1.82 3.30
CA LYS A 60 -12.45 1.68 1.92
C LYS A 60 -11.40 2.71 1.51
N GLU A 61 -11.51 3.93 2.02
CA GLU A 61 -10.62 5.04 1.67
C GLU A 61 -9.24 4.92 2.35
N ILE A 62 -9.17 4.20 3.48
CA ILE A 62 -7.96 4.12 4.33
C ILE A 62 -7.39 2.71 4.44
N HIS A 63 -8.16 1.66 4.14
CA HIS A 63 -7.75 0.26 4.22
C HIS A 63 -8.26 -0.54 3.01
N MET A 64 -7.30 -1.07 2.25
CA MET A 64 -7.58 -2.02 1.18
C MET A 64 -8.12 -3.33 1.74
N SER A 65 -8.97 -3.97 0.96
CA SER A 65 -9.49 -5.30 1.24
C SER A 65 -8.57 -6.38 0.65
N PRO A 66 -8.63 -7.62 1.17
CA PRO A 66 -7.97 -8.75 0.53
C PRO A 66 -8.30 -8.96 -0.95
N ALA A 67 -9.50 -8.58 -1.40
CA ALA A 67 -9.92 -8.73 -2.79
C ALA A 67 -9.25 -7.73 -3.74
N GLU A 68 -8.96 -6.51 -3.27
CA GLU A 68 -8.32 -5.44 -4.07
C GLU A 68 -6.82 -5.70 -4.34
N LYS A 69 -6.20 -6.68 -3.65
CA LYS A 69 -4.76 -6.99 -3.78
C LYS A 69 -4.35 -7.51 -5.15
N VAL A 70 -5.26 -8.22 -5.82
CA VAL A 70 -4.95 -8.95 -7.06
C VAL A 70 -4.48 -8.00 -8.16
N SER A 71 -4.85 -6.72 -8.10
CA SER A 71 -4.51 -5.71 -9.10
C SER A 71 -3.17 -4.99 -8.87
N VAL A 72 -2.45 -5.23 -7.77
CA VAL A 72 -1.25 -4.45 -7.39
C VAL A 72 0.05 -4.99 -7.98
N ILE A 73 0.13 -6.28 -8.34
CA ILE A 73 1.41 -6.94 -8.70
C ILE A 73 1.29 -7.83 -9.95
N ALA A 74 0.23 -7.65 -10.75
CA ALA A 74 0.02 -8.37 -12.01
C ALA A 74 0.68 -7.65 -13.18
#